data_AF-A0A5B8WBB9-F1
#
_entry.id   AF-A0A5B8WBB9-F1
#
_cell.length_a   1.000
_cell.length_b   1.000
_cell.length_c   1.000
_cell.angle_alpha   90.00
_cell.angle_beta   90.00
_cell.angle_gamma   90.00
#
_symmetry.space_group_name_H-M   'P 1'
#
loop_
_entity.id
_entity.type
_entity.pdbx_description
1 polymer ?
#
loop_
_entity_poly.entity_id
_entity_poly.type
_entity_poly.pdbx_seq_one_letter_code
_entity_poly.pdbx_strand_id
1 'polypeptide(L)'
;MMTITYNGSIQILIDGVAEANKLLADGAFYQAIAAKPGFYFTTATGAQVAASMQNCNLQLSVKTFKKYFTRELGYEDPNDPTSIHINIAGNKLNRSLGSITGTFIHESVHAADSDDQALDYPHDGNSSAGNEDTAPYWIGNLAVQLVDQPGSPVDVNAVASVVHALDDVMV
;
A
#
# COMPACT_ATOMS: atom_id res chain seq x y z
N MET A 1 14.25 -4.34 7.66
CA MET A 1 12.80 -4.46 7.49
C MET A 1 12.20 -3.09 7.56
N MET A 2 11.38 -2.76 6.58
CA MET A 2 10.65 -1.49 6.51
C MET A 2 9.75 -1.32 7.74
N THR A 3 9.66 -0.09 8.23
CA THR A 3 8.78 0.23 9.37
C THR A 3 8.06 1.55 9.13
N ILE A 4 6.81 1.63 9.56
CA ILE A 4 5.98 2.82 9.45
C ILE A 4 5.79 3.42 10.84
N THR A 5 5.93 4.74 10.96
CA THR A 5 5.75 5.48 12.21
C THR A 5 4.71 6.59 12.03
N TYR A 6 3.89 6.81 13.06
CA TYR A 6 2.98 7.95 13.12
C TYR A 6 3.02 8.57 14.51
N ASN A 7 3.43 9.84 14.58
CA ASN A 7 3.58 10.59 15.83
C ASN A 7 2.38 11.51 16.14
N GLY A 8 1.30 11.41 15.38
CA GLY A 8 0.08 12.17 15.63
C GLY A 8 -0.87 11.45 16.61
N SER A 9 -2.10 11.95 16.70
CA SER A 9 -3.09 11.49 17.70
C SER A 9 -4.37 10.90 17.10
N ILE A 10 -4.42 10.71 15.78
CA ILE A 10 -5.61 10.17 15.10
C ILE A 10 -5.63 8.65 15.24
N GLN A 11 -6.57 8.12 16.04
CA GLN A 11 -6.59 6.71 16.44
C GLN A 11 -6.60 5.72 15.26
N ILE A 12 -7.45 5.94 14.25
CA ILE A 12 -7.51 5.02 13.10
C ILE A 12 -6.19 4.95 12.31
N LEU A 13 -5.40 6.03 12.32
CA LEU A 13 -4.06 6.03 11.71
C LEU A 13 -3.05 5.31 12.59
N ILE A 14 -3.13 5.47 13.92
CA ILE A 14 -2.32 4.71 14.89
C ILE A 14 -2.57 3.21 14.72
N ASP A 15 -3.84 2.80 14.69
CA ASP A 15 -4.24 1.41 14.54
C ASP A 15 -3.80 0.85 13.18
N GLY A 16 -4.00 1.61 12.10
CA GLY A 16 -3.58 1.20 10.76
C GLY A 16 -2.08 1.05 10.63
N VAL A 17 -1.28 1.93 11.26
CA VAL A 17 0.18 1.79 11.31
C VAL A 17 0.59 0.54 12.09
N ALA A 18 -0.10 0.25 13.19
CA ALA A 18 0.18 -0.96 13.97
C ALA A 18 -0.10 -2.23 13.15
N GLU A 19 -1.22 -2.30 12.42
CA GLU A 19 -1.53 -3.44 11.55
C GLU A 19 -0.58 -3.53 10.34
N ALA A 20 -0.24 -2.41 9.70
CA ALA A 20 0.70 -2.39 8.59
C ALA A 20 2.08 -2.94 9.01
N ASN A 21 2.59 -2.52 10.16
CA ASN A 21 3.85 -3.04 10.68
C ASN A 21 3.80 -4.53 11.06
N LYS A 22 2.65 -5.05 11.48
CA LYS A 22 2.49 -6.51 11.69
C LYS A 22 2.61 -7.25 10.36
N LEU A 23 1.95 -6.77 9.30
CA LEU A 23 2.03 -7.38 7.96
C LEU A 23 3.45 -7.30 7.37
N LEU A 24 4.11 -6.14 7.48
CA LEU A 24 5.50 -5.97 7.04
C LEU A 24 6.50 -6.85 7.81
N ALA A 25 6.12 -7.35 8.99
CA ALA A 25 6.91 -8.31 9.77
C ALA A 25 6.50 -9.77 9.55
N ASP A 26 5.43 -10.03 8.81
CA ASP A 26 4.86 -11.36 8.64
C ASP A 26 5.41 -12.06 7.39
N GLY A 27 6.11 -13.19 7.60
CA GLY A 27 6.59 -14.02 6.50
C GLY A 27 5.47 -14.59 5.62
N ALA A 28 4.28 -14.85 6.17
CA ALA A 28 3.15 -15.37 5.41
C ALA A 28 2.58 -14.33 4.43
N PHE A 29 2.64 -13.04 4.80
CA PHE A 29 2.27 -11.93 3.91
C PHE A 29 3.16 -11.91 2.67
N TYR A 30 4.49 -11.98 2.84
CA TYR A 30 5.43 -12.04 1.72
C TYR A 30 5.30 -13.32 0.89
N GLN A 31 4.97 -14.46 1.50
CA GLN A 31 4.70 -15.70 0.76
C GLN A 31 3.47 -15.56 -0.14
N ALA A 32 2.42 -14.87 0.32
CA ALA A 32 1.24 -14.61 -0.51
C ALA A 32 1.56 -13.69 -1.70
N ILE A 33 2.39 -12.66 -1.50
CA ILE A 33 2.88 -11.79 -2.59
C ILE A 33 3.72 -12.61 -3.58
N ALA A 34 4.65 -13.43 -3.07
CA ALA A 34 5.55 -14.25 -3.87
C ALA A 34 4.82 -15.28 -4.75
N ALA A 35 3.63 -15.71 -4.32
CA ALA A 35 2.78 -16.65 -5.05
C ALA A 35 2.03 -16.01 -6.24
N LYS A 36 1.96 -14.67 -6.34
CA LYS A 36 1.35 -13.98 -7.48
C LYS A 36 2.26 -14.17 -8.72
N PRO A 37 1.76 -14.73 -9.84
CA PRO A 37 2.61 -15.00 -11.00
C PRO A 37 3.27 -13.77 -11.62
N GLY A 38 2.63 -12.61 -11.53
CA GLY A 38 3.12 -11.34 -12.04
C GLY A 38 2.13 -10.21 -11.79
N PHE A 39 2.60 -8.98 -12.04
CA PHE A 39 1.84 -7.75 -11.92
C PHE A 39 1.77 -7.04 -13.27
N TYR A 40 0.78 -6.17 -13.44
CA TYR A 40 0.69 -5.33 -14.63
C TYR A 40 1.79 -4.26 -14.64
N PHE A 41 2.15 -3.82 -15.84
CA PHE A 41 3.17 -2.80 -16.14
C PHE A 41 4.60 -3.09 -15.67
N THR A 42 4.89 -4.32 -15.25
CA THR A 42 6.24 -4.75 -14.89
C THR A 42 6.54 -6.16 -15.39
N THR A 43 7.83 -6.46 -15.53
CA THR A 43 8.31 -7.84 -15.75
C THR A 43 8.73 -8.51 -14.45
N ALA A 44 8.72 -7.78 -13.33
CA ALA A 44 9.02 -8.32 -12.02
C ALA A 44 7.96 -9.36 -11.61
N THR A 45 8.44 -10.52 -11.19
CA THR A 45 7.59 -11.58 -10.63
C THR A 45 7.15 -11.22 -9.21
N GLY A 46 6.07 -11.84 -8.72
CA GLY A 46 5.65 -11.70 -7.33
C GLY A 46 6.78 -11.98 -6.33
N ALA A 47 7.60 -12.99 -6.61
CA ALA A 47 8.75 -13.34 -5.77
C ALA A 47 9.82 -12.24 -5.73
N GLN A 48 10.10 -11.57 -6.85
CA GLN A 48 11.05 -10.46 -6.90
C GLN A 48 10.53 -9.24 -6.13
N VAL A 49 9.24 -8.89 -6.31
CA VAL A 49 8.61 -7.79 -5.57
C VAL A 49 8.58 -8.09 -4.07
N ALA A 50 8.18 -9.29 -3.67
CA ALA A 50 8.17 -9.71 -2.27
C ALA A 50 9.57 -9.61 -1.64
N ALA A 51 10.60 -10.09 -2.35
CA ALA A 51 11.98 -10.00 -1.89
C ALA A 51 12.48 -8.56 -1.78
N SER A 52 12.17 -7.70 -2.77
CA SER A 52 12.49 -6.27 -2.74
C SER A 52 11.90 -5.60 -1.50
N MET A 53 10.58 -5.73 -1.31
CA MET A 53 9.89 -5.16 -0.15
C MET A 53 10.43 -5.70 1.18
N GLN A 54 10.71 -7.00 1.27
CA GLN A 54 11.19 -7.62 2.50
C GLN A 54 12.61 -7.18 2.86
N ASN A 55 13.46 -6.91 1.86
CA ASN A 55 14.83 -6.45 2.04
C ASN A 55 14.94 -4.94 2.25
N CYS A 56 13.90 -4.17 1.88
CA CYS A 56 13.85 -2.73 2.09
C CYS A 56 13.95 -2.39 3.59
N ASN A 57 14.75 -1.37 3.91
CA ASN A 57 15.03 -0.93 5.28
C ASN A 57 14.58 0.51 5.56
N LEU A 58 13.76 1.09 4.67
CA LEU A 58 13.24 2.43 4.84
C LEU A 58 12.37 2.56 6.10
N GLN A 59 12.50 3.72 6.74
CA GLN A 59 11.65 4.11 7.85
C GLN A 59 10.68 5.17 7.35
N LEU A 60 9.41 4.78 7.20
CA LEU A 60 8.37 5.64 6.66
C LEU A 60 7.71 6.43 7.79
N SER A 61 7.59 7.74 7.62
CA SER A 61 6.88 8.62 8.54
C SER A 61 5.54 9.04 7.93
N VAL A 62 4.45 8.74 8.63
CA VAL A 62 3.12 9.21 8.25
C VAL A 62 2.98 10.68 8.60
N LYS A 63 2.79 11.52 7.58
CA LYS A 63 2.48 12.94 7.65
C LYS A 63 1.01 13.14 7.31
N THR A 64 0.32 14.03 8.00
CA THR A 64 -1.10 14.33 7.70
C THR A 64 -1.24 15.69 7.04
N PHE A 65 -2.13 15.80 6.06
CA PHE A 65 -2.50 17.07 5.43
C PHE A 65 -4.02 17.18 5.27
N LYS A 66 -4.52 18.37 4.92
CA LYS A 66 -5.94 18.60 4.66
C LYS A 66 -6.13 19.21 3.28
N LYS A 67 -6.72 18.44 2.37
CA LYS A 67 -7.12 18.92 1.04
C LYS A 67 -8.57 18.49 0.80
N TYR A 68 -9.47 19.46 0.74
CA TYR A 68 -10.90 19.21 0.49
C TYR A 68 -11.15 18.97 -1.00
N PHE A 69 -12.22 18.25 -1.32
CA PHE A 69 -12.68 17.98 -2.69
C PHE A 69 -11.73 17.18 -3.60
N THR A 70 -10.71 16.51 -3.05
CA THR A 70 -9.93 15.50 -3.77
C THR A 70 -10.46 14.10 -3.52
N ARG A 71 -10.07 13.13 -4.34
CA ARG A 71 -10.37 11.71 -4.12
C ARG A 71 -9.24 10.98 -3.39
N GLU A 72 -8.00 11.44 -3.53
CA GLU A 72 -6.80 10.97 -2.79
C GLU A 72 -7.07 10.79 -1.29
N LEU A 73 -6.67 9.63 -0.77
CA LEU A 73 -6.51 9.40 0.66
C LEU A 73 -5.08 9.62 1.09
N GLY A 74 -4.11 9.20 0.29
CA GLY A 74 -2.71 9.43 0.58
C GLY A 74 -1.85 9.36 -0.67
N TYR A 75 -0.57 9.64 -0.49
CA TYR A 75 0.46 9.50 -1.51
C TYR A 75 1.83 9.39 -0.83
N GLU A 76 2.77 8.70 -1.48
CA GLU A 76 4.21 8.83 -1.28
C GLU A 76 4.76 9.92 -2.23
N ASP A 77 5.78 10.67 -1.76
CA ASP A 77 6.54 11.57 -2.64
C ASP A 77 7.77 10.82 -3.15
N PRO A 78 7.91 10.56 -4.46
CA PRO A 78 9.06 9.83 -4.99
C PRO A 78 10.41 10.51 -4.72
N ASN A 79 10.40 11.80 -4.38
CA ASN A 79 11.60 12.57 -3.99
C ASN A 79 11.87 12.53 -2.48
N ASP A 80 10.93 12.04 -1.69
CA ASP A 80 11.03 11.78 -0.24
C ASP A 80 10.36 10.41 0.06
N PRO A 81 10.98 9.29 -0.35
CA PRO A 81 10.42 7.93 -0.20
C PRO A 81 10.37 7.47 1.26
N THR A 82 10.65 8.37 2.20
CA THR A 82 10.55 8.14 3.65
C THR A 82 9.25 8.69 4.24
N SER A 83 8.32 9.16 3.39
CA SER A 83 7.13 9.88 3.83
C SER A 83 5.85 9.36 3.19
N ILE A 84 4.88 9.01 4.03
CA ILE A 84 3.52 8.70 3.59
C ILE A 84 2.62 9.88 3.98
N HIS A 85 2.01 10.54 3.00
CA HIS A 85 1.13 11.68 3.24
C HIS A 85 -0.33 11.20 3.27
N ILE A 86 -1.06 11.45 4.35
CA ILE A 86 -2.48 11.08 4.49
C ILE A 86 -3.37 12.32 4.59
N ASN A 87 -4.39 12.36 3.74
CA ASN A 87 -5.43 13.38 3.73
C ASN A 87 -6.48 13.11 4.82
N ILE A 88 -6.57 14.02 5.79
CA ILE A 88 -7.49 13.93 6.93
C ILE A 88 -8.70 14.86 6.80
N ALA A 89 -8.94 15.43 5.61
CA ALA A 89 -10.05 16.35 5.37
C ALA A 89 -11.42 15.64 5.30
N GLY A 90 -12.47 16.27 5.81
CA GLY A 90 -13.86 15.77 5.70
C GLY A 90 -14.04 14.35 6.29
N ASN A 91 -14.65 13.46 5.51
CA ASN A 91 -14.92 12.07 5.90
C ASN A 91 -13.86 11.08 5.37
N LYS A 92 -12.67 11.55 4.99
CA LYS A 92 -11.62 10.71 4.37
C LYS A 92 -11.17 9.55 5.25
N LEU A 93 -11.27 9.71 6.56
CA LEU A 93 -10.90 8.69 7.55
C LEU A 93 -12.07 7.82 8.00
N ASN A 94 -13.29 8.04 7.49
CA ASN A 94 -14.44 7.16 7.75
C ASN A 94 -14.36 5.92 6.85
N ARG A 95 -13.36 5.08 7.12
CA ARG A 95 -13.00 3.88 6.35
C ARG A 95 -12.72 2.73 7.32
N SER A 96 -12.73 1.49 6.82
CA SER A 96 -12.33 0.33 7.63
C SER A 96 -10.86 0.39 8.01
N LEU A 97 -10.49 -0.32 9.07
CA LEU A 97 -9.09 -0.46 9.48
C LEU A 97 -8.27 -1.11 8.36
N GLY A 98 -8.81 -2.13 7.69
CA GLY A 98 -8.17 -2.76 6.54
C GLY A 98 -7.94 -1.77 5.41
N SER A 99 -8.91 -0.90 5.09
CA SER A 99 -8.72 0.13 4.05
C SER A 99 -7.60 1.12 4.39
N ILE A 100 -7.50 1.58 5.63
CA ILE A 100 -6.40 2.46 6.06
C ILE A 100 -5.05 1.73 6.04
N THR A 101 -5.03 0.47 6.50
CA THR A 101 -3.84 -0.38 6.48
C THR A 101 -3.38 -0.66 5.05
N GLY A 102 -4.32 -0.96 4.15
CA GLY A 102 -4.06 -1.18 2.73
C GLY A 102 -3.45 0.02 2.05
N THR A 103 -3.87 1.25 2.41
CA THR A 103 -3.20 2.48 1.94
C THR A 103 -1.76 2.55 2.42
N PHE A 104 -1.47 2.30 3.70
CA PHE A 104 -0.09 2.31 4.19
C PHE A 104 0.79 1.27 3.49
N ILE A 105 0.25 0.08 3.24
CA ILE A 105 0.96 -0.97 2.50
C ILE A 105 1.15 -0.58 1.03
N HIS A 106 0.15 0.01 0.37
CA HIS A 106 0.25 0.51 -1.00
C HIS A 106 1.42 1.50 -1.14
N GLU A 107 1.48 2.52 -0.29
CA GLU A 107 2.59 3.48 -0.31
C GLU A 107 3.94 2.83 0.08
N SER A 108 3.92 1.77 0.88
CA SER A 108 5.12 1.00 1.22
C SER A 108 5.67 0.24 0.01
N VAL A 109 4.81 -0.23 -0.90
CA VAL A 109 5.24 -0.83 -2.17
C VAL A 109 5.93 0.23 -3.02
N HIS A 110 5.36 1.43 -3.12
CA HIS A 110 5.99 2.57 -3.81
C HIS A 110 7.35 2.92 -3.23
N ALA A 111 7.44 3.05 -1.91
CA ALA A 111 8.71 3.35 -1.25
C ALA A 111 9.78 2.27 -1.52
N ALA A 112 9.40 0.99 -1.55
CA ALA A 112 10.33 -0.09 -1.89
C ALA A 112 10.79 -0.04 -3.36
N ASP A 113 9.89 0.28 -4.30
CA ASP A 113 10.24 0.46 -5.71
C ASP A 113 11.19 1.66 -5.90
N SER A 114 10.93 2.76 -5.19
CA SER A 114 11.79 3.95 -5.19
C SER A 114 13.19 3.68 -4.60
N ASP A 115 13.31 2.80 -3.59
CA ASP A 115 14.58 2.41 -2.95
C ASP A 115 15.42 1.50 -3.86
N ASP A 116 14.78 0.60 -4.62
CA ASP A 116 15.42 -0.31 -5.58
C ASP A 116 14.73 -0.26 -6.95
N GLN A 117 15.03 0.79 -7.71
CA GLN A 117 14.49 1.04 -9.05
C GLN A 117 14.91 -0.01 -10.11
N ALA A 118 15.65 -1.06 -9.72
CA ALA A 118 16.07 -2.10 -10.66
C ALA A 118 14.91 -2.97 -11.16
N LEU A 119 13.81 -3.05 -10.41
CA LEU A 119 12.67 -3.90 -10.73
C LEU A 119 11.53 -3.16 -11.42
N ASP A 120 11.37 -1.85 -11.16
CA ASP A 120 10.41 -0.94 -11.80
C ASP A 120 9.00 -1.58 -11.88
N TYR A 121 8.26 -1.50 -10.78
CA TYR A 121 6.89 -2.02 -10.66
C TYR A 121 5.85 -0.92 -10.38
N PRO A 122 5.71 0.05 -11.32
CA PRO A 122 4.82 1.18 -11.17
C PRO A 122 3.35 0.76 -11.40
N HIS A 123 2.46 1.73 -11.29
CA HIS A 123 1.14 1.67 -11.93
C HIS A 123 1.00 2.79 -12.98
N ASP A 124 0.16 2.57 -14.01
CA ASP A 124 0.02 3.50 -15.15
C ASP A 124 -1.00 4.59 -14.83
N GLY A 125 -0.55 5.59 -14.06
CA GLY A 125 -1.28 6.83 -13.81
C GLY A 125 -2.76 6.63 -13.44
N ASN A 126 -3.64 7.45 -14.02
CA ASN A 126 -5.02 7.67 -13.57
C ASN A 126 -6.07 6.72 -14.19
N SER A 127 -5.68 5.65 -14.89
CA SER A 127 -6.64 4.71 -15.48
C SER A 127 -7.07 3.67 -14.45
N SER A 128 -8.34 3.65 -14.06
CA SER A 128 -8.88 2.62 -13.17
C SER A 128 -8.94 1.23 -13.79
N ALA A 129 -8.77 1.11 -15.11
CA ALA A 129 -8.79 -0.16 -15.81
C ALA A 129 -7.35 -0.72 -15.90
N GLY A 130 -7.11 -1.82 -15.19
CA GLY A 130 -5.83 -2.55 -15.19
C GLY A 130 -4.90 -2.20 -14.03
N ASN A 131 -5.16 -1.11 -13.30
CA ASN A 131 -4.35 -0.75 -12.13
C ASN A 131 -4.57 -1.70 -10.95
N GLU A 132 -5.72 -2.37 -10.86
CA GLU A 132 -6.04 -3.34 -9.80
C GLU A 132 -5.07 -4.53 -9.73
N ASP A 133 -4.40 -4.84 -10.85
CA ASP A 133 -3.42 -5.93 -10.98
C ASP A 133 -1.96 -5.45 -10.92
N THR A 134 -1.71 -4.17 -10.69
CA THR A 134 -0.36 -3.63 -10.43
C THR A 134 0.09 -3.99 -9.01
N ALA A 135 1.40 -4.01 -8.78
CA ALA A 135 1.95 -4.40 -7.48
C ALA A 135 1.39 -3.56 -6.32
N PRO A 136 1.38 -2.21 -6.38
CA PRO A 136 0.89 -1.39 -5.27
C PRO A 136 -0.58 -1.65 -4.94
N TYR A 137 -1.44 -1.70 -5.96
CA TYR A 137 -2.88 -1.92 -5.76
C TYR A 137 -3.19 -3.34 -5.29
N TRP A 138 -2.63 -4.36 -5.93
CA TRP A 138 -2.90 -5.75 -5.58
C TRP A 138 -2.42 -6.07 -4.15
N ILE A 139 -1.22 -5.61 -3.78
CA ILE A 139 -0.65 -5.86 -2.45
C ILE A 139 -1.40 -5.04 -1.37
N GLY A 140 -1.81 -3.81 -1.69
CA GLY A 140 -2.71 -3.02 -0.83
C GLY A 140 -4.04 -3.74 -0.60
N ASN A 141 -4.66 -4.31 -1.63
CA ASN A 141 -5.90 -5.10 -1.53
C ASN A 141 -5.72 -6.36 -0.68
N LEU A 142 -4.60 -7.06 -0.85
CA LEU A 142 -4.25 -8.21 -0.02
C LEU A 142 -4.21 -7.82 1.47
N ALA A 143 -3.59 -6.68 1.80
CA ALA A 143 -3.57 -6.17 3.16
C ALA A 143 -4.98 -5.84 3.69
N VAL A 144 -5.85 -5.23 2.87
CA VAL A 144 -7.26 -5.01 3.26
C VAL A 144 -7.94 -6.32 3.61
N GLN A 145 -7.80 -7.35 2.77
CA GLN A 145 -8.41 -8.66 2.98
C GLN A 145 -7.90 -9.33 4.27
N LEU A 146 -6.59 -9.31 4.52
CA LEU A 146 -6.00 -9.93 5.71
C LEU A 146 -6.46 -9.27 7.02
N VAL A 147 -6.69 -7.96 7.00
CA VAL A 147 -7.10 -7.19 8.19
C VAL A 147 -8.61 -7.24 8.41
N ASP A 148 -9.41 -7.01 7.37
CA ASP A 148 -10.88 -6.94 7.51
C ASP A 148 -11.53 -8.34 7.50
N GLN A 149 -10.83 -9.39 7.02
CA GLN A 149 -11.34 -10.76 6.93
C GLN A 149 -10.32 -11.80 7.44
N PRO A 150 -9.90 -11.72 8.72
CA PRO A 150 -8.88 -12.61 9.27
C PRO A 150 -9.33 -14.08 9.21
N GLY A 151 -8.46 -14.94 8.70
CA GLY A 151 -8.70 -16.40 8.60
C GLY A 151 -9.48 -16.84 7.35
N SER A 152 -9.95 -15.91 6.52
CA SER A 152 -10.47 -16.25 5.19
C SER A 152 -9.34 -16.77 4.29
N PRO A 153 -9.58 -17.82 3.47
CA PRO A 153 -8.61 -18.25 2.47
C PRO A 153 -8.25 -17.08 1.54
N VAL A 154 -6.95 -16.87 1.33
CA VAL A 154 -6.46 -15.93 0.32
C VAL A 154 -6.43 -16.65 -1.02
N ASP A 155 -7.34 -16.30 -1.92
CA ASP A 155 -7.20 -16.64 -3.34
C ASP A 155 -6.33 -15.58 -4.01
N VAL A 156 -5.06 -15.92 -4.22
CA VAL A 156 -4.07 -15.01 -4.81
C VAL A 156 -4.41 -14.57 -6.24
N ASN A 157 -5.36 -15.24 -6.92
CA ASN A 157 -5.83 -14.86 -8.25
C ASN A 157 -7.14 -14.06 -8.21
N ALA A 158 -7.79 -13.96 -7.05
CA ALA A 158 -9.08 -13.32 -6.88
C ALA A 158 -9.10 -12.33 -5.71
N VAL A 159 -7.94 -11.78 -5.33
CA VAL A 159 -7.86 -10.65 -4.40
C VAL A 159 -8.71 -9.52 -4.98
N ALA A 160 -9.89 -9.31 -4.41
CA ALA A 160 -10.87 -8.39 -4.94
C ALA A 160 -10.36 -6.95 -4.85
N SER A 161 -10.69 -6.12 -5.84
CA SER A 161 -10.41 -4.69 -5.80
C SER A 161 -11.28 -4.02 -4.71
N VAL A 162 -10.70 -3.79 -3.54
CA VAL A 162 -11.35 -3.06 -2.42
C VAL A 162 -10.74 -1.66 -2.29
N VAL A 163 -9.48 -1.53 -2.68
CA VAL A 163 -8.73 -0.30 -2.93
C VAL A 163 -9.22 0.30 -4.26
N HIS A 164 -10.48 0.73 -4.30
CA HIS A 164 -10.99 1.50 -5.44
C HIS A 164 -10.52 2.97 -5.33
N ALA A 165 -9.64 3.36 -6.26
CA ALA A 165 -9.09 4.69 -6.52
C ALA A 165 -8.39 5.34 -5.30
N LEU A 166 -7.13 4.96 -5.07
CA LEU A 166 -6.27 5.68 -4.11
C LEU A 166 -5.51 6.86 -4.72
N ASP A 167 -5.32 6.89 -6.04
CA ASP A 167 -4.61 7.98 -6.71
C ASP A 167 -5.55 8.71 -7.66
N ASP A 168 -5.83 9.99 -7.38
CA ASP A 168 -6.64 10.83 -8.26
C ASP A 168 -6.29 12.31 -8.02
N VAL A 169 -5.11 12.79 -8.47
CA VAL A 169 -4.82 14.18 -8.93
C VAL A 169 -3.57 14.13 -9.85
N MET A 170 -3.42 14.77 -11.02
CA MET A 170 -3.62 16.18 -11.38
C MET A 170 -3.93 16.39 -12.87
N VAL A 171 -5.04 17.09 -13.17
CA VAL A 171 -5.04 18.48 -13.67
C VAL A 171 -6.17 19.22 -12.96
#